data_AF-A0A535AE31-F1
#
_entry.id   AF-A0A535AE31-F1
#
_cell.length_a   1.000
_cell.length_b   1.000
_cell.length_c   1.000
_cell.angle_alpha   90.00
_cell.angle_beta   90.00
_cell.angle_gamma   90.00
#
_symmetry.space_group_name_H-M   'P 1'
#
loop_
_entity.id
_entity.type
_entity.pdbx_description
1 polymer ?
#
loop_
_entity_poly.entity_id
_entity_poly.type
_entity_poly.pdbx_seq_one_letter_code
_entity_poly.pdbx_strand_id
1 'polypeptide(L)'
;MYHKDAGSLILEILPNTLQLAVVSLVLQILIGVPLGVVAALKRGSWVDGLVRVFGVAGHAIPAFWLGLVLIIVFAVQLRLLPS
;
A
#
# COMPACT_ATOMS: atom_id res chain seq x y z
N MET A 1 -27.10 -2.96 26.95
CA MET A 1 -26.00 -3.95 26.90
C MET A 1 -24.87 -3.47 25.97
N TYR A 2 -24.33 -2.26 26.15
CA TYR A 2 -23.26 -1.67 25.30
C TYR A 2 -22.15 -1.01 26.16
N HIS A 3 -21.76 -1.63 27.27
CA HIS A 3 -20.67 -1.15 28.13
C HIS A 3 -19.35 -1.86 27.82
N LYS A 4 -18.87 -1.79 26.56
CA LYS A 4 -17.45 -2.07 26.30
C LYS A 4 -16.70 -0.74 26.43
N ASP A 5 -15.73 -0.68 27.33
CA ASP A 5 -14.87 0.49 27.47
C ASP A 5 -14.17 0.79 26.14
N ALA A 6 -14.09 2.06 25.74
CA ALA A 6 -13.50 2.46 24.46
C ALA A 6 -12.05 1.92 24.30
N GLY A 7 -11.28 1.86 25.38
CA GLY A 7 -9.94 1.28 25.39
C GLY A 7 -9.92 -0.21 25.03
N SER A 8 -10.91 -0.98 25.48
CA SER A 8 -11.00 -2.42 25.18
C SER A 8 -11.26 -2.67 23.69
N LEU A 9 -12.08 -1.84 23.04
CA LEU A 9 -12.36 -1.93 21.59
C LEU A 9 -11.12 -1.60 20.75
N ILE A 10 -10.35 -0.59 21.16
CA ILE A 10 -9.10 -0.22 20.47
C ILE A 10 -8.10 -1.38 20.55
N LEU A 11 -7.93 -1.97 21.74
CA LEU A 11 -7.03 -3.11 21.93
C LEU A 11 -7.46 -4.35 21.14
N GLU A 12 -8.76 -4.53 20.89
CA GLU A 12 -9.30 -5.64 20.09
C GLU A 12 -8.95 -5.50 18.60
N ILE A 13 -8.92 -4.28 18.06
CA ILE A 13 -8.66 -4.01 16.63
C ILE A 13 -7.17 -3.77 16.35
N LEU A 14 -6.41 -3.30 17.36
CA LEU A 14 -5.00 -2.95 17.25
C LEU A 14 -4.12 -4.04 16.59
N PRO A 15 -4.25 -5.35 16.89
CA PRO A 15 -3.44 -6.40 16.28
C PRO A 15 -3.57 -6.45 14.76
N ASN A 16 -4.78 -6.23 14.22
CA ASN A 16 -5.03 -6.24 12.78
C ASN A 16 -4.33 -5.07 12.09
N THR A 17 -4.42 -3.87 12.67
CA THR A 17 -3.73 -2.68 12.17
C THR A 17 -2.22 -2.88 12.21
N LEU A 18 -1.69 -3.46 13.29
CA LEU A 18 -0.25 -3.76 13.42
C LEU A 18 0.23 -4.75 12.38
N GLN A 19 -0.54 -5.82 12.13
CA GLN A 19 -0.19 -6.80 11.11
C GLN A 19 -0.12 -6.16 9.73
N LEU A 20 -1.13 -5.35 9.37
CA LEU A 20 -1.15 -4.61 8.11
C LEU A 20 0.02 -3.63 8.00
N ALA A 21 0.32 -2.89 9.06
CA ALA A 21 1.43 -1.93 9.09
C ALA A 21 2.78 -2.64 8.91
N VAL A 22 3.02 -3.74 9.63
CA VAL A 22 4.28 -4.50 9.54
C VAL A 22 4.46 -5.09 8.14
N VAL A 23 3.43 -5.72 7.58
CA VAL A 23 3.51 -6.27 6.21
C VAL A 23 3.76 -5.15 5.19
N SER A 24 3.08 -4.01 5.34
CA SER A 24 3.28 -2.86 4.45
C SER A 24 4.72 -2.34 4.54
N LEU A 25 5.27 -2.21 5.75
CA LEU A 25 6.66 -1.77 5.97
C LEU A 25 7.67 -2.74 5.33
N VAL A 26 7.49 -4.05 5.52
CA VAL A 26 8.37 -5.06 4.93
C VAL A 26 8.36 -4.94 3.40
N LEU A 27 7.17 -4.86 2.79
CA LEU A 27 7.05 -4.68 1.34
C LEU A 27 7.67 -3.36 0.86
N GLN A 28 7.47 -2.26 1.61
CA GLN A 28 8.06 -0.96 1.31
C GLN A 28 9.59 -1.02 1.31
N ILE A 29 10.18 -1.73 2.28
CA ILE A 29 11.63 -1.90 2.36
C ILE A 29 12.13 -2.78 1.21
N LEU A 30 11.48 -3.92 0.97
CA LEU A 30 11.92 -4.88 -0.04
C LEU A 30 11.78 -4.38 -1.48
N ILE A 31 10.81 -3.51 -1.75
CA ILE A 31 10.53 -3.01 -3.11
C ILE A 31 10.97 -1.56 -3.27
N GLY A 32 10.52 -0.70 -2.36
CA GLY A 32 10.75 0.74 -2.44
C GLY A 32 12.23 1.12 -2.29
N VAL A 33 12.95 0.51 -1.36
CA VAL A 33 14.38 0.82 -1.17
C VAL A 33 15.22 0.40 -2.39
N PRO A 34 15.12 -0.84 -2.92
CA PRO A 34 15.87 -1.21 -4.12
C PRO A 34 15.54 -0.36 -5.33
N LEU A 35 14.24 -0.06 -5.58
CA LEU A 35 13.85 0.80 -6.69
C LEU A 35 14.42 2.21 -6.54
N GLY A 36 14.41 2.77 -5.33
CA GLY A 36 15.02 4.06 -5.02
C GLY A 36 16.54 4.07 -5.24
N VAL A 37 17.23 3.00 -4.80
CA VAL A 37 18.68 2.84 -5.01
C VAL A 37 19.01 2.73 -6.50
N VAL A 38 18.26 1.92 -7.27
CA VAL A 38 18.46 1.78 -8.72
C VAL A 38 18.23 3.10 -9.44
N ALA A 39 17.17 3.84 -9.09
CA ALA A 39 16.89 5.16 -9.65
C ALA A 39 18.02 6.16 -9.34
N ALA A 40 18.55 6.15 -8.11
CA ALA A 40 19.67 7.01 -7.73
C ALA A 40 20.96 6.67 -8.48
N LEU A 41 21.27 5.38 -8.67
CA LEU A 41 22.45 4.93 -9.41
C LEU A 41 22.34 5.22 -10.92
N LYS A 42 21.13 5.17 -11.48
CA LYS A 42 20.83 5.46 -12.89
C LYS A 42 20.15 6.80 -13.08
N ARG A 43 20.53 7.79 -12.28
CA ARG A 43 19.94 9.14 -12.29
C ARG A 43 19.97 9.76 -13.69
N GLY A 44 18.84 10.33 -14.11
CA GLY A 44 18.67 10.92 -15.44
C GLY A 44 18.38 9.91 -16.57
N SER A 45 18.33 8.62 -16.27
CA SER A 45 17.87 7.60 -17.22
C SER A 45 16.34 7.48 -17.23
N TRP A 46 15.80 6.79 -18.24
CA TRP A 46 14.37 6.48 -18.31
C TRP A 46 13.87 5.68 -17.09
N VAL A 47 14.75 4.89 -16.44
CA VAL A 47 14.42 4.12 -15.23
C VAL A 47 14.19 5.04 -14.03
N ASP A 48 15.05 6.06 -13.85
CA ASP A 48 14.86 7.10 -12.82
C ASP A 48 13.55 7.87 -13.07
N GLY A 49 13.28 8.21 -14.34
CA GLY A 49 12.03 8.83 -14.76
C GLY A 49 10.79 8.00 -14.39
N LEU A 50 10.79 6.69 -14.68
CA LEU A 50 9.67 5.81 -14.34
C LEU A 50 9.45 5.71 -12.82
N VAL A 51 10.51 5.47 -12.04
CA VAL A 51 10.40 5.37 -10.58
C VAL A 51 9.82 6.66 -9.99
N ARG A 52 10.25 7.83 -10.50
CA ARG A 52 9.71 9.12 -10.08
C ARG A 52 8.24 9.29 -10.45
N VAL A 53 7.85 8.96 -11.68
CA VAL A 53 6.44 9.06 -12.13
C VAL A 53 5.55 8.16 -11.28
N PHE A 54 5.95 6.91 -11.06
CA PHE A 54 5.20 5.99 -10.20
C PHE A 54 5.12 6.50 -8.75
N GLY A 55 6.21 7.04 -8.21
CA GLY A 55 6.23 7.64 -6.87
C GLY A 55 5.26 8.82 -6.74
N VAL A 56 5.25 9.73 -7.71
CA VAL A 56 4.34 10.89 -7.72
C VAL A 56 2.90 10.45 -7.94
N ALA A 57 2.64 9.56 -8.89
CA ALA A 57 1.29 9.06 -9.18
C ALA A 57 0.69 8.35 -7.96
N GLY A 58 1.46 7.49 -7.29
CA GLY A 58 1.02 6.80 -6.08
C GLY A 58 0.71 7.76 -4.93
N HIS A 59 1.41 8.89 -4.82
CA HIS A 59 1.16 9.90 -3.79
C HIS A 59 -0.01 10.84 -4.13
N ALA A 60 -0.24 11.09 -5.42
CA ALA A 60 -1.29 11.99 -5.90
C ALA A 60 -2.69 11.34 -5.87
N ILE A 61 -2.76 10.01 -5.95
CA ILE A 61 -4.02 9.27 -5.98
C ILE A 61 -4.55 9.05 -4.55
N PRO A 62 -5.82 9.39 -4.25
CA PRO A 62 -6.40 9.07 -2.96
C PRO A 62 -6.44 7.57 -2.69
N ALA A 63 -6.00 7.14 -1.50
CA ALA A 63 -5.89 5.71 -1.16
C ALA A 63 -7.22 4.95 -1.28
N PHE A 64 -8.34 5.57 -0.89
CA PHE A 64 -9.67 4.96 -1.03
C PHE A 64 -10.02 4.67 -2.50
N TRP A 65 -9.70 5.62 -3.39
CA TRP A 65 -10.00 5.51 -4.81
C TRP A 65 -9.13 4.43 -5.46
N LEU A 66 -7.85 4.39 -5.10
CA LEU A 66 -6.95 3.33 -5.54
C LEU A 66 -7.46 1.96 -5.10
N GLY A 67 -7.88 1.81 -3.84
CA GLY A 67 -8.47 0.56 -3.33
C GLY A 67 -9.69 0.12 -4.14
N LEU A 68 -10.60 1.04 -4.46
CA LEU A 68 -11.77 0.76 -5.30
C LEU A 68 -11.38 0.30 -6.71
N VAL A 69 -10.44 0.99 -7.36
CA VAL A 69 -9.94 0.61 -8.69
C VAL A 69 -9.30 -0.76 -8.66
N LEU A 70 -8.48 -1.06 -7.64
CA LEU A 70 -7.87 -2.37 -7.48
C LEU A 70 -8.92 -3.47 -7.30
N ILE A 71 -9.98 -3.24 -6.53
CA ILE A 71 -11.09 -4.20 -6.39
C ILE A 71 -11.76 -4.46 -7.75
N ILE A 72 -12.09 -3.40 -8.50
CA ILE A 72 -12.74 -3.54 -9.82
C ILE A 72 -11.86 -4.33 -10.79
N VAL A 73 -10.57 -4.01 -10.86
CA VAL A 73 -9.65 -4.67 -11.79
C VAL A 73 -9.40 -6.12 -11.39
N PHE A 74 -8.99 -6.37 -10.14
CA PHE A 74 -8.52 -7.69 -9.73
C PHE A 74 -9.65 -8.66 -9.35
N ALA A 75 -10.70 -8.18 -8.68
CA ALA A 75 -11.80 -9.03 -8.22
C ALA A 75 -12.89 -9.15 -9.29
N VAL A 76 -13.29 -8.06 -9.94
CA VAL A 76 -14.44 -8.08 -10.87
C VAL A 76 -14.04 -8.43 -12.29
N GLN A 77 -13.07 -7.71 -12.87
CA GLN A 77 -12.67 -7.90 -14.28
C GLN A 77 -11.80 -9.14 -14.44
N LEU A 78 -10.73 -9.26 -13.65
CA LEU A 78 -9.76 -10.35 -13.76
C LEU A 78 -10.18 -11.61 -12.98
N ARG A 79 -11.12 -11.50 -12.03
CA ARG A 79 -11.59 -12.61 -11.17
C ARG A 79 -10.46 -13.42 -10.53
N LEU A 80 -9.35 -12.73 -10.20
CA LEU A 80 -8.14 -13.34 -9.64
C LEU A 80 -8.27 -13.64 -8.14
N LEU A 81 -9.15 -12.90 -7.46
CA LEU A 81 -9.44 -13.06 -6.05
C LEU A 81 -10.76 -13.81 -5.89
N PRO A 82 -10.90 -14.71 -4.90
CA PRO A 82 -12.20 -15.27 -4.57
C PRO A 82 -13.10 -14.15 -4.04
N SER A 83 -13.92 -13.60 -4.93
CA SER A 83 -14.99 -12.65 -4.66
C SER A 83 -16.28 -13.38 -4.35
#